data_AF-A0A349AZS7-F1
#
_entry.id   AF-A0A349AZS7-F1
#
_cell.length_a   1.000
_cell.length_b   1.000
_cell.length_c   1.000
_cell.angle_alpha   90.00
_cell.angle_beta   90.00
_cell.angle_gamma   90.00
#
_symmetry.space_group_name_H-M   'P 1'
#
loop_
_entity.id
_entity.type
_entity.pdbx_description
1 polymer ?
#
loop_
_entity_poly.entity_id
_entity_poly.type
_entity_poly.pdbx_seq_one_letter_code
_entity_poly.pdbx_strand_id
1 'polypeptide(L)'
;GIELLMTVGAVAAAALGEWGEAAMLVFLYSISEALEEFTESRTEGAIRALMDLAPKTVTLLRNGQQIETAAEDVVIGDRFLVRPGEGIATDGTI
;
A
#
# COMPACT_ATOMS: atom_id res chain seq x y z
N GLY A 1 18.86 -7.49 -11.13
CA GLY A 1 19.49 -7.70 -12.45
C GLY A 1 20.34 -6.51 -12.85
N ILE A 2 19.72 -5.33 -12.96
CA ILE A 2 20.40 -4.05 -13.23
C ILE A 2 21.41 -3.69 -12.14
N GLU A 3 21.06 -3.94 -10.89
CA GLU A 3 21.92 -3.70 -9.72
C GLU A 3 23.28 -4.43 -9.77
N LEU A 4 23.29 -5.67 -10.27
CA LEU A 4 24.53 -6.42 -10.52
C LEU A 4 25.36 -5.76 -11.62
N LEU A 5 24.72 -5.30 -12.69
CA LEU A 5 25.41 -4.59 -13.78
C LEU A 5 25.99 -3.25 -13.30
N MET A 6 25.24 -2.50 -12.49
CA MET A 6 25.65 -1.21 -11.95
C MET A 6 26.82 -1.34 -10.96
N THR A 7 26.76 -2.32 -10.05
CA THR A 7 27.85 -2.58 -9.11
C THR A 7 29.11 -3.05 -9.84
N VAL A 8 28.99 -3.98 -10.79
CA VAL A 8 30.13 -4.42 -11.61
C VAL A 8 30.70 -3.26 -12.43
N GLY A 9 29.86 -2.43 -13.05
CA GLY A 9 30.28 -1.27 -13.83
C GLY A 9 31.00 -0.20 -12.98
N ALA A 10 30.47 0.13 -11.80
CA ALA A 10 31.09 1.07 -10.87
C ALA A 10 32.46 0.56 -10.39
N VAL A 11 32.55 -0.72 -10.02
CA VAL A 11 33.80 -1.35 -9.58
C VAL A 11 34.82 -1.40 -10.73
N ALA A 12 34.38 -1.72 -11.95
CA ALA A 12 35.24 -1.73 -13.12
C ALA A 12 35.81 -0.34 -13.44
N ALA A 13 34.97 0.70 -13.44
CA ALA A 13 35.41 2.09 -13.67
C ALA A 13 36.41 2.55 -12.59
N ALA A 14 36.14 2.26 -11.32
CA ALA A 14 37.05 2.57 -10.23
C ALA A 14 38.39 1.83 -10.35
N ALA A 15 38.37 0.55 -10.72
CA ALA A 15 39.59 -0.26 -10.91
C ALA A 15 40.44 0.22 -12.09
N LEU A 16 39.83 0.83 -13.10
CA LEU A 16 40.51 1.45 -14.24
C LEU A 16 41.06 2.86 -13.92
N GLY A 17 40.78 3.40 -12.73
CA GLY A 17 41.21 4.74 -12.30
C GLY A 17 40.24 5.86 -12.68
N GLU A 18 39.11 5.53 -13.29
CA GLU A 18 38.06 6.47 -13.73
C GLU A 18 37.10 6.80 -12.57
N TRP A 19 37.65 7.41 -11.52
CA TRP A 19 36.89 7.75 -10.31
C TRP A 19 35.73 8.72 -10.57
N GLY A 20 35.87 9.60 -11.57
CA GLY A 20 34.81 10.53 -11.95
C GLY A 20 33.59 9.83 -12.55
N GLU A 21 33.82 8.85 -13.43
CA GLU A 21 32.75 8.06 -14.04
C GLU A 21 32.06 7.16 -13.01
N ALA A 22 32.85 6.50 -12.15
CA ALA A 22 32.33 5.69 -11.07
C ALA A 22 31.45 6.51 -10.10
N ALA A 23 31.91 7.71 -9.71
CA ALA A 23 31.16 8.60 -8.84
C ALA A 23 29.85 9.08 -9.49
N MET A 24 29.89 9.47 -10.77
CA MET A 24 28.69 9.89 -11.52
C MET A 24 27.67 8.76 -11.60
N LEU A 25 28.12 7.54 -11.92
CA LEU A 25 27.27 6.37 -12.08
C LEU A 25 26.55 6.02 -10.77
N VAL A 26 27.29 5.95 -9.66
CA VAL A 26 26.72 5.71 -8.33
C VAL A 26 25.76 6.82 -7.93
N PHE A 27 26.14 8.09 -8.16
CA PHE A 27 25.32 9.24 -7.81
C PHE A 27 23.96 9.24 -8.52
N LEU A 28 23.96 9.03 -9.85
CA LEU A 28 22.72 8.98 -10.63
C LEU A 28 21.86 7.77 -10.24
N TYR A 29 22.49 6.63 -9.96
CA TYR A 29 21.78 5.43 -9.50
C TYR A 29 21.08 5.67 -8.16
N SER A 30 21.78 6.25 -7.19
CA SER A 30 21.18 6.56 -5.88
C SER A 30 19.99 7.51 -5.98
N ILE A 31 20.01 8.46 -6.92
CA ILE A 31 18.84 9.31 -7.18
C ILE A 31 17.67 8.50 -7.72
N SER A 32 17.91 7.63 -8.71
CA SER A 32 16.86 6.77 -9.28
C SER A 32 16.26 5.85 -8.22
N GLU A 33 17.09 5.22 -7.40
CA GLU A 33 16.67 4.33 -6.31
C GLU A 33 15.85 5.08 -5.26
N ALA A 34 16.28 6.27 -4.83
CA ALA A 34 15.52 7.10 -3.91
C ALA A 34 14.15 7.52 -4.47
N LEU A 35 14.08 7.82 -5.78
CA LEU A 35 12.81 8.15 -6.44
C LEU A 35 11.89 6.94 -6.56
N GLU A 36 12.45 5.76 -6.82
CA GLU A 36 11.71 4.50 -6.88
C GLU A 36 11.11 4.18 -5.50
N GLU A 37 11.92 4.19 -4.44
CA GLU A 37 11.47 3.95 -3.06
C GLU A 37 10.38 4.96 -2.63
N PHE A 38 10.57 6.24 -2.94
CA PHE A 38 9.55 7.26 -2.68
C PHE A 38 8.23 6.96 -3.40
N THR A 39 8.30 6.53 -4.65
CA THR A 39 7.12 6.25 -5.48
C THR A 39 6.39 5.01 -5.00
N GLU A 40 7.13 3.97 -4.63
CA GLU A 40 6.59 2.74 -4.06
C GLU A 40 5.88 3.02 -2.73
N SER A 41 6.56 3.69 -1.80
CA SER A 41 5.99 4.10 -0.50
C SER A 41 4.72 4.92 -0.66
N ARG A 42 4.73 5.91 -1.56
CA ARG A 42 3.54 6.72 -1.85
C ARG A 42 2.39 5.89 -2.42
N THR A 43 2.70 4.93 -3.30
CA THR A 43 1.68 4.07 -3.93
C THR A 43 1.07 3.13 -2.90
N GLU A 44 1.89 2.50 -2.07
CA GLU A 44 1.42 1.63 -0.98
C GLU A 44 0.54 2.41 0.00
N GLY A 45 0.97 3.61 0.41
CA GLY A 45 0.19 4.48 1.30
C GLY A 45 -1.16 4.86 0.71
N ALA A 46 -1.23 5.16 -0.59
CA ALA A 46 -2.48 5.48 -1.27
C ALA A 46 -3.44 4.27 -1.29
N ILE A 47 -2.94 3.06 -1.56
CA ILE A 47 -3.74 1.84 -1.52
C ILE A 47 -4.27 1.58 -0.11
N ARG A 48 -3.42 1.71 0.91
CA ARG A 48 -3.82 1.57 2.32
C ARG A 48 -4.92 2.56 2.69
N ALA A 49 -4.81 3.82 2.27
CA ALA A 49 -5.83 4.83 2.53
C ALA A 49 -7.19 4.49 1.89
N LEU A 50 -7.20 3.84 0.72
CA LEU A 50 -8.44 3.35 0.11
C LEU A 50 -9.04 2.18 0.92
N MET A 51 -8.20 1.26 1.41
CA MET A 51 -8.67 0.14 2.24
C MET A 51 -9.23 0.59 3.58
N ASP A 52 -8.66 1.64 4.20
CA ASP A 52 -9.14 2.19 5.47
C ASP A 52 -10.46 2.97 5.35
N LEU A 53 -10.98 3.21 4.14
CA LEU A 53 -12.27 3.87 3.93
C LEU A 53 -13.46 2.96 4.31
N ALA A 54 -13.29 1.64 4.22
CA ALA A 54 -14.33 0.69 4.57
C ALA A 54 -14.42 0.55 6.11
N PRO A 55 -15.63 0.62 6.69
CA PRO A 55 -15.81 0.44 8.13
C PRO A 55 -15.44 -0.98 8.58
N LYS A 56 -14.68 -1.07 9.67
CA LYS A 56 -14.19 -2.35 10.24
C LYS A 56 -15.25 -3.06 11.08
N THR A 57 -16.26 -2.34 11.57
CA THR A 57 -17.37 -2.90 12.35
C THR A 57 -18.70 -2.54 11.73
N VAL A 58 -19.69 -3.39 11.96
CA VAL A 58 -21.09 -3.19 11.57
C VAL A 58 -22.01 -3.46 12.75
N THR A 59 -23.15 -2.77 12.78
CA THR A 59 -24.22 -3.05 13.75
C THR A 59 -25.25 -3.98 13.11
N LEU A 60 -25.22 -5.26 13.45
CA LEU A 60 -26.22 -6.24 13.02
C LEU A 60 -27.51 -6.09 13.82
N LEU A 61 -28.65 -6.35 13.17
CA LEU A 61 -29.97 -6.43 13.77
C LEU A 61 -30.44 -7.89 13.80
N ARG A 62 -30.18 -8.59 14.90
CA ARG A 62 -30.57 -10.00 15.09
C ARG A 62 -31.59 -10.09 16.23
N ASN A 63 -32.74 -10.74 15.97
CA ASN A 63 -33.81 -10.93 16.95
C ASN A 63 -34.28 -9.62 17.64
N GLY A 64 -34.24 -8.49 16.92
CA GLY A 64 -34.61 -7.18 17.45
C GLY A 64 -33.56 -6.50 18.33
N GLN A 65 -32.37 -7.10 18.49
CA GLN A 65 -31.25 -6.52 19.21
C GLN A 65 -30.17 -6.04 18.24
N GLN A 66 -29.51 -4.95 18.63
CA GLN A 66 -28.33 -4.42 17.94
C GLN A 66 -27.08 -5.10 18.51
N ILE A 67 -26.28 -5.71 17.63
CA ILE A 67 -25.05 -6.40 17.97
C ILE A 67 -23.93 -5.83 17.11
N GLU A 68 -22.90 -5.26 17.73
CA GLU A 68 -21.71 -4.82 17.01
C GLU A 68 -20.81 -6.02 16.72
N THR A 69 -20.43 -6.17 15.45
CA THR A 69 -19.65 -7.31 14.93
C THR A 69 -18.62 -6.78 13.92
N ALA A 70 -17.51 -7.50 13.73
CA ALA A 70 -16.56 -7.16 12.68
C ALA A 70 -17.21 -7.28 11.30
N ALA A 71 -16.89 -6.36 10.39
CA ALA A 71 -17.40 -6.41 9.01
C ALA A 71 -17.05 -7.74 8.31
N GLU A 72 -15.95 -8.36 8.72
CA GLU A 72 -15.42 -9.64 8.25
C GLU A 72 -16.33 -10.84 8.61
N ASP A 73 -17.07 -10.73 9.72
CA ASP A 73 -17.89 -11.81 10.29
C ASP A 73 -19.36 -11.74 9.81
N VAL A 74 -19.69 -10.81 8.91
CA VAL A 74 -21.03 -10.64 8.36
C VAL A 74 -21.33 -11.78 7.39
N VAL A 75 -22.50 -12.41 7.56
CA VAL A 75 -22.94 -13.50 6.67
C VAL A 75 -24.10 -13.07 5.79
N ILE A 76 -24.23 -13.72 4.62
CA ILE A 76 -25.33 -13.48 3.69
C ILE A 76 -26.66 -13.70 4.41
N GLY A 77 -27.55 -12.71 4.32
CA GLY A 77 -28.86 -12.71 4.98
C GLY A 77 -28.91 -11.96 6.31
N ASP A 78 -27.77 -11.55 6.86
CA ASP A 78 -27.75 -10.60 7.98
C ASP A 78 -28.35 -9.25 7.55
N ARG A 79 -29.07 -8.63 8.48
CA ARG A 79 -29.52 -7.25 8.36
C ARG A 79 -28.64 -6.41 9.26
N PHE A 80 -28.06 -5.35 8.71
CA PHE A 80 -27.30 -4.39 9.50
C PHE A 80 -27.91 -3.00 9.36
N LEU A 81 -27.74 -2.21 10.41
CA LEU A 81 -28.23 -0.84 10.51
C LEU A 81 -27.10 0.11 10.12
N VAL A 82 -27.38 1.01 9.19
CA VAL A 82 -26.46 2.08 8.76
C VAL A 82 -27.08 3.41 9.16
N ARG A 83 -26.40 4.18 10.00
CA ARG A 83 -26.84 5.53 10.39
C ARG A 83 -26.44 6.55 9.31
N PRO A 84 -27.15 7.69 9.21
CA PRO A 84 -26.73 8.77 8.32
C PRO A 84 -25.27 9.18 8.59
N GLY A 85 -24.41 9.10 7.57
CA GLY A 85 -22.98 9.40 7.67
C GLY A 85 -22.07 8.22 8.01
N GLU A 86 -22.60 7.05 8.34
CA GLU A 86 -21.81 5.81 8.43
C GLU A 86 -21.54 5.24 7.03
N GLY A 87 -20.34 4.66 6.85
CA GLY A 87 -19.98 3.94 5.64
C GLY A 87 -20.71 2.61 5.52
N ILE A 88 -20.81 2.09 4.29
CA ILE A 88 -21.38 0.76 4.03
C ILE A 88 -20.21 -0.23 3.94
N ALA A 89 -20.20 -1.24 4.81
CA ALA A 89 -19.10 -2.21 4.88
C ALA A 89 -19.09 -3.21 3.72
N THR A 90 -20.28 -3.57 3.21
CA THR A 90 -20.46 -4.57 2.15
C THR A 90 -21.72 -4.29 1.33
N ASP A 91 -21.79 -4.84 0.13
CA ASP A 91 -22.98 -4.78 -0.73
C ASP A 91 -24.21 -5.42 -0.06
N GLY A 92 -25.39 -4.93 -0.41
CA GLY A 92 -26.66 -5.40 0.13
C GLY A 92 -27.87 -4.89 -0.65
N THR A 93 -29.07 -5.18 -0.13
CA THR A 93 -30.34 -4.71 -0.70
C THR A 93 -31.18 -4.06 0.42
N ILE A 94 -31.89 -2.97 0.09
CA ILE A 94 -32.72 -2.17 1.00
C ILE A 94 -34.15 -2.71 1.04
#